data_AF-A0A919PQJ7-F1
#
_entry.id   AF-A0A919PQJ7-F1
#
_cell.length_a   1.000
_cell.length_b   1.000
_cell.length_c   1.000
_cell.angle_alpha   90.00
_cell.angle_beta   90.00
_cell.angle_gamma   90.00
#
_symmetry.space_group_name_H-M   'P 1'
#
loop_
_entity.id
_entity.type
_entity.pdbx_description
1 polymer ?
#
loop_
_entity_poly.entity_id
_entity_poly.type
_entity_poly.pdbx_seq_one_letter_code
_entity_poly.pdbx_strand_id
1 'polypeptide(L)'
;MDGQLVTAITSLGGVVLGGGLSYLVQHHAQRMSAHAEQRRQDDARRAERLVHLERFVTVAAEAERVAIDRPDSWSAGEPWHTTARETMRRFWVAQHMLRVLFPNSVNAVARAYFRRLNRAVWDGVPSLDDLYTELDDLRDAFLAAARTTLD
;
A
#
# COMPACT_ATOMS: atom_id res chain seq x y z
N MET A 1 -26.46 -1.13 -71.58
CA MET A 1 -26.84 -0.63 -70.23
C MET A 1 -25.86 -1.21 -69.21
N ASP A 2 -24.55 -1.00 -69.42
CA ASP A 2 -23.52 -1.86 -68.81
C ASP A 2 -22.55 -1.09 -67.89
N GLY A 3 -22.65 0.24 -67.84
CA GLY A 3 -21.79 1.12 -67.03
C GLY A 3 -22.33 1.49 -65.64
N GLN A 4 -23.61 1.21 -65.34
CA GLN A 4 -24.20 1.52 -64.02
C GLN A 4 -24.11 0.37 -63.02
N LEU A 5 -23.94 -0.86 -63.51
CA LEU A 5 -23.95 -2.07 -62.67
C LEU A 5 -22.57 -2.34 -62.03
N VAL A 6 -21.48 -1.97 -62.71
CA VAL A 6 -20.11 -2.12 -62.18
C VAL A 6 -19.85 -1.14 -61.03
N THR A 7 -20.31 0.10 -61.14
CA THR A 7 -20.12 1.16 -60.12
C THR A 7 -20.92 0.88 -58.83
N ALA A 8 -22.08 0.25 -58.94
CA ALA A 8 -22.90 -0.13 -57.78
C ALA A 8 -22.26 -1.26 -56.96
N ILE A 9 -21.61 -2.23 -57.62
CA ILE A 9 -20.91 -3.33 -56.95
C ILE A 9 -19.61 -2.86 -56.30
N THR A 10 -18.90 -1.89 -56.91
CA THR A 10 -17.70 -1.30 -56.30
C THR A 10 -18.04 -0.43 -55.08
N SER A 11 -19.21 0.22 -55.08
CA SER A 11 -19.67 1.09 -53.99
C SER A 11 -20.16 0.31 -52.76
N LEU A 12 -20.87 -0.82 -52.94
CA LEU A 12 -21.38 -1.61 -51.83
C LEU A 12 -20.31 -2.52 -51.17
N GLY A 13 -19.35 -3.02 -51.96
CA GLY A 13 -18.25 -3.84 -51.45
C GLY A 13 -17.30 -3.10 -50.50
N GLY A 14 -17.12 -1.79 -50.72
CA GLY A 14 -16.29 -0.94 -49.85
C GLY A 14 -16.86 -0.72 -48.46
N VAL A 15 -18.19 -0.63 -48.32
CA VAL A 15 -18.85 -0.36 -47.03
C VAL A 15 -18.90 -1.61 -46.14
N VAL A 16 -19.06 -2.81 -46.73
CA VAL A 16 -19.04 -4.08 -45.97
C VAL A 16 -17.64 -4.39 -45.45
N LEU A 17 -16.59 -4.14 -46.25
CA LEU A 17 -15.20 -4.28 -45.82
C LEU A 17 -14.80 -3.22 -44.78
N GLY A 18 -15.24 -1.96 -44.95
CA GLY A 18 -14.99 -0.89 -43.97
C GLY A 18 -15.73 -1.08 -42.64
N GLY A 19 -16.97 -1.58 -42.68
CA GLY A 19 -17.77 -1.91 -41.49
C GLY A 19 -17.27 -3.14 -40.74
N GLY A 20 -16.83 -4.18 -41.46
CA GLY A 20 -16.24 -5.38 -40.88
C GLY A 20 -14.87 -5.13 -40.22
N LEU A 21 -14.01 -4.32 -40.85
CA LEU A 21 -12.73 -3.89 -40.25
C LEU A 21 -12.94 -2.98 -39.03
N SER A 22 -13.94 -2.08 -39.06
CA SER A 22 -14.28 -1.23 -37.90
C SER A 22 -14.79 -2.04 -36.70
N TYR A 23 -15.62 -3.07 -36.94
CA TYR A 23 -16.12 -3.94 -35.89
C TYR A 23 -15.00 -4.79 -35.25
N LEU A 24 -14.08 -5.33 -36.07
CA LEU A 24 -12.94 -6.11 -35.58
C LEU A 24 -11.91 -5.26 -34.81
N VAL A 25 -11.66 -4.03 -35.24
CA VAL A 25 -10.80 -3.08 -34.52
C VAL A 25 -11.44 -2.64 -33.20
N GLN A 26 -12.75 -2.36 -33.18
CA GLN A 26 -13.47 -2.01 -31.94
C GLN A 26 -13.53 -3.17 -30.95
N HIS A 27 -13.71 -4.41 -31.42
CA HIS A 27 -13.78 -5.60 -30.55
C HIS A 27 -12.41 -5.94 -29.92
N HIS A 28 -11.30 -5.70 -30.62
CA HIS A 28 -9.95 -5.89 -30.06
C HIS A 28 -9.48 -4.73 -29.17
N ALA A 29 -9.84 -3.48 -29.50
CA ALA A 29 -9.52 -2.33 -28.67
C ALA A 29 -10.18 -2.39 -27.29
N GLN A 30 -11.41 -2.90 -27.19
CA GLN A 30 -12.14 -3.06 -25.93
C GLN A 30 -11.54 -4.13 -24.99
N ARG A 31 -10.91 -5.18 -25.53
CA ARG A 31 -10.26 -6.23 -24.72
C ARG A 31 -8.85 -5.83 -24.28
N MET A 32 -8.10 -5.09 -25.11
CA MET A 32 -6.79 -4.55 -24.70
C MET A 32 -6.92 -3.38 -23.72
N SER A 33 -7.94 -2.53 -23.86
CA SER A 33 -8.19 -1.45 -22.91
C SER A 33 -8.57 -1.99 -21.53
N ALA A 34 -9.36 -3.07 -21.46
CA ALA A 34 -9.71 -3.70 -20.18
C ALA A 34 -8.47 -4.24 -19.45
N HIS A 35 -7.52 -4.90 -20.14
CA HIS A 35 -6.29 -5.37 -19.50
C HIS A 35 -5.31 -4.26 -19.15
N ALA A 36 -5.20 -3.22 -19.99
CA ALA A 36 -4.40 -2.04 -19.66
C ALA A 36 -4.98 -1.27 -18.47
N GLU A 37 -6.30 -1.17 -18.39
CA GLU A 37 -7.01 -0.52 -17.29
C GLU A 37 -6.96 -1.37 -16.01
N GLN A 38 -7.11 -2.68 -16.11
CA GLN A 38 -6.90 -3.60 -14.99
C GLN A 38 -5.48 -3.48 -14.43
N ARG A 39 -4.46 -3.46 -15.31
CA ARG A 39 -3.06 -3.26 -14.91
C ARG A 39 -2.86 -1.91 -14.22
N ARG A 40 -3.43 -0.82 -14.75
CA ARG A 40 -3.37 0.50 -14.09
C ARG A 40 -4.05 0.50 -12.72
N GLN A 41 -5.18 -0.18 -12.58
CA GLN A 41 -5.88 -0.30 -11.30
C GLN A 41 -5.09 -1.13 -10.30
N ASP A 42 -4.45 -2.22 -10.74
CA ASP A 42 -3.60 -3.05 -9.89
C ASP A 42 -2.33 -2.29 -9.46
N ASP A 43 -1.71 -1.54 -10.37
CA ASP A 43 -0.56 -0.67 -10.08
C ASP A 43 -0.93 0.45 -9.10
N ALA A 44 -2.10 1.08 -9.26
CA ALA A 44 -2.61 2.10 -8.35
C ALA A 44 -2.85 1.53 -6.94
N ARG A 45 -3.49 0.35 -6.83
CA ARG A 45 -3.70 -0.34 -5.55
C ARG A 45 -2.37 -0.72 -4.89
N ARG A 46 -1.38 -1.14 -5.68
CA ARG A 46 -0.03 -1.46 -5.19
C ARG A 46 0.68 -0.21 -4.65
N ALA A 47 0.59 0.92 -5.37
CA ALA A 47 1.13 2.20 -4.92
C ALA A 47 0.49 2.68 -3.61
N GLU A 48 -0.85 2.59 -3.50
CA GLU A 48 -1.58 2.92 -2.27
C GLU A 48 -1.13 2.06 -1.09
N ARG A 49 -0.98 0.74 -1.29
CA ARG A 49 -0.48 -0.17 -0.25
C ARG A 49 0.92 0.20 0.21
N LEU A 50 1.82 0.53 -0.73
CA LEU A 50 3.18 0.95 -0.40
C LEU A 50 3.21 2.20 0.48
N VAL A 51 2.36 3.19 0.20
CA VAL A 51 2.23 4.41 1.04
C VAL A 51 1.86 4.08 2.48
N HIS A 52 0.95 3.12 2.68
CA HIS A 52 0.55 2.71 4.04
C HIS A 52 1.65 1.94 4.78
N LEU A 53 2.42 1.10 4.07
CA LEU A 53 3.56 0.40 4.63
C LEU A 53 4.69 1.37 5.00
N GLU A 54 5.04 2.29 4.10
CA GLU A 54 6.03 3.34 4.34
C GLU A 54 5.63 4.19 5.55
N ARG A 55 4.37 4.64 5.61
CA ARG A 55 3.88 5.42 6.75
C ARG A 55 3.98 4.67 8.06
N PHE A 56 3.70 3.36 8.06
CA PHE A 56 3.85 2.54 9.26
C PHE A 56 5.30 2.47 9.71
N VAL A 57 6.25 2.18 8.81
CA VAL A 57 7.68 2.09 9.12
C VAL A 57 8.22 3.43 9.60
N THR A 58 7.88 4.53 8.94
CA THR A 58 8.32 5.88 9.33
C THR A 58 7.87 6.22 10.73
N VAL A 59 6.60 6.01 11.06
CA VAL A 59 6.09 6.34 12.40
C VAL A 59 6.58 5.33 13.46
N ALA A 60 6.86 4.08 13.09
CA ALA A 60 7.50 3.12 13.98
C ALA A 60 8.92 3.58 14.36
N ALA A 61 9.72 4.07 13.41
CA ALA A 61 11.05 4.60 13.66
C ALA A 61 11.02 5.87 14.54
N GLU A 62 10.03 6.73 14.35
CA GLU A 62 9.80 7.87 15.25
C GLU A 62 9.46 7.42 16.68
N ALA A 63 8.59 6.40 16.82
CA ALA A 63 8.22 5.85 18.12
C ALA A 63 9.41 5.15 18.81
N GLU A 64 10.28 4.48 18.03
CA GLU A 64 11.53 3.90 18.51
C GLU A 64 12.46 4.98 19.08
N ARG A 65 12.66 6.09 18.35
CA ARG A 65 13.43 7.24 18.86
C ARG A 65 12.84 7.80 20.14
N VAL A 66 11.52 7.97 20.22
CA VAL A 66 10.83 8.42 21.44
C VAL A 66 11.06 7.48 22.61
N ALA A 67 11.09 6.17 22.37
CA ALA A 67 11.35 5.16 23.40
C ALA A 67 12.80 5.21 23.90
N ILE A 68 13.76 5.42 22.99
CA ILE A 68 15.19 5.55 23.30
C ILE A 68 15.46 6.85 24.08
N ASP A 69 14.87 7.95 23.65
CA ASP A 69 15.02 9.28 24.27
C ASP A 69 14.16 9.44 25.54
N ARG A 70 13.56 8.35 26.04
CA ARG A 70 12.69 8.37 27.21
C ARG A 70 13.52 8.72 28.46
N PRO A 71 13.17 9.80 29.19
CA PRO A 71 13.80 10.09 30.47
C PRO A 71 13.37 9.07 31.54
N ASP A 72 14.20 8.88 32.56
CA ASP A 72 13.92 7.96 33.67
C ASP A 72 12.58 8.28 34.37
N SER A 73 12.27 9.57 34.49
CA SER A 73 11.01 10.10 34.99
C SER A 73 10.45 11.17 34.06
N TRP A 74 9.13 11.21 33.92
CA TRP A 74 8.43 12.24 33.15
C TRP A 74 7.07 12.56 33.78
N SER A 75 6.55 13.75 33.48
CA SER A 75 5.22 14.19 33.89
C SER A 75 4.35 14.53 32.68
N ALA A 76 3.04 14.41 32.84
CA ALA A 76 2.10 14.81 31.80
C ALA A 76 2.26 16.31 31.48
N GLY A 77 2.38 16.62 30.18
CA GLY A 77 2.56 17.98 29.66
C GLY A 77 4.01 18.37 29.40
N GLU A 78 4.99 17.58 29.87
CA GLU A 78 6.39 17.81 29.54
C GLU A 78 6.67 17.61 28.04
N PRO A 79 7.77 18.20 27.51
CA PRO A 79 8.09 18.12 26.09
C PRO A 79 8.17 16.69 25.56
N TRP A 80 8.88 15.79 26.26
CA TRP A 80 8.97 14.39 25.87
C TRP A 80 7.58 13.73 25.81
N HIS A 81 6.76 13.89 26.86
CA HIS A 81 5.44 13.26 26.93
C HIS A 81 4.50 13.78 25.82
N THR A 82 4.56 15.07 25.48
CA THR A 82 3.77 15.65 24.40
C THR A 82 4.16 15.06 23.04
N THR A 83 5.46 14.96 22.78
CA THR A 83 6.00 14.30 21.57
C THR A 83 5.64 12.82 21.52
N ALA A 84 5.77 12.11 22.64
CA ALA A 84 5.45 10.70 22.76
C ALA A 84 3.97 10.44 22.47
N ARG A 85 3.08 11.24 23.07
CA ARG A 85 1.64 11.14 22.85
C ARG A 85 1.27 11.34 21.38
N GLU A 86 1.80 12.37 20.74
CA GLU A 86 1.49 12.64 19.33
C GLU A 86 2.05 11.56 18.39
N THR A 87 3.28 11.09 18.65
CA THR A 87 3.91 10.02 17.87
C THR A 87 3.14 8.70 18.03
N MET A 88 2.81 8.31 19.25
CA MET A 88 2.02 7.09 19.50
C MET A 88 0.60 7.16 18.94
N ARG A 89 -0.02 8.35 18.90
CA ARG A 89 -1.30 8.56 18.22
C ARG A 89 -1.18 8.32 16.71
N ARG A 90 -0.18 8.91 16.05
CA ARG A 90 0.10 8.66 14.62
C ARG A 90 0.40 7.19 14.37
N PHE A 91 1.12 6.53 15.27
CA PHE A 91 1.48 5.12 15.14
C PHE A 91 0.25 4.22 15.25
N TRP A 92 -0.64 4.52 16.20
CA TRP A 92 -1.91 3.83 16.36
C TRP A 92 -2.77 3.92 15.10
N VAL A 93 -2.85 5.10 14.48
CA VAL A 93 -3.56 5.28 13.20
C VAL A 93 -2.93 4.44 12.10
N ALA A 94 -1.60 4.50 11.94
CA ALA A 94 -0.90 3.72 10.91
C ALA A 94 -1.14 2.21 11.08
N GLN A 95 -1.06 1.69 12.32
CA GLN A 95 -1.34 0.29 12.61
C GLN A 95 -2.79 -0.09 12.29
N HIS A 96 -3.77 0.77 12.58
CA HIS A 96 -5.17 0.50 12.27
C HIS A 96 -5.45 0.56 10.77
N MET A 97 -4.76 1.41 10.02
CA MET A 97 -4.86 1.39 8.55
C MET A 97 -4.36 0.05 7.98
N LEU A 98 -3.28 -0.51 8.53
CA LEU A 98 -2.81 -1.83 8.13
C LEU A 98 -3.83 -2.93 8.45
N ARG A 99 -4.52 -2.85 9.59
CA ARG A 99 -5.61 -3.78 9.94
C ARG A 99 -6.74 -3.77 8.91
N VAL A 100 -7.05 -2.61 8.33
CA VAL A 100 -8.16 -2.46 7.37
C VAL A 100 -7.75 -2.92 5.97
N LEU A 101 -6.52 -2.62 5.56
CA LEU A 101 -6.10 -2.74 4.15
C LEU A 101 -5.30 -4.01 3.83
N PHE A 102 -4.75 -4.68 4.84
CA PHE A 102 -3.85 -5.82 4.66
C PHE A 102 -4.40 -7.11 5.27
N PRO A 103 -3.95 -8.28 4.79
CA PRO A 103 -4.26 -9.56 5.40
C PRO A 103 -3.85 -9.63 6.87
N ASN A 104 -4.47 -10.56 7.60
CA ASN A 104 -4.21 -10.73 9.02
C ASN A 104 -2.75 -11.08 9.33
N SER A 105 -2.00 -11.71 8.41
CA SER A 105 -0.58 -12.00 8.55
C SER A 105 0.25 -10.73 8.78
N VAL A 106 0.06 -9.70 7.96
CA VAL A 106 0.72 -8.39 8.09
C VAL A 106 0.25 -7.68 9.36
N ASN A 107 -1.07 -7.65 9.60
CA ASN A 107 -1.63 -6.97 10.76
C ASN A 107 -1.18 -7.59 12.09
N ALA A 108 -1.03 -8.91 12.17
CA ALA A 108 -0.58 -9.59 13.39
C ALA A 108 0.83 -9.11 13.80
N VAL A 109 1.75 -9.04 12.84
CA VAL A 109 3.12 -8.57 13.08
C VAL A 109 3.13 -7.07 13.38
N ALA A 110 2.42 -6.25 12.60
CA ALA A 110 2.30 -4.82 12.85
C ALA A 110 1.72 -4.51 14.25
N ARG A 111 0.76 -5.33 14.71
CA ARG A 111 0.17 -5.21 16.04
C ARG A 111 1.16 -5.58 17.14
N ALA A 112 1.97 -6.62 16.93
CA ALA A 112 3.03 -7.01 17.85
C ALA A 112 4.06 -5.88 17.97
N TYR A 113 4.51 -5.33 16.83
CA TYR A 113 5.44 -4.21 16.77
C TYR A 113 4.89 -2.98 17.51
N PHE A 114 3.66 -2.55 17.19
CA PHE A 114 3.01 -1.43 17.88
C PHE A 114 2.94 -1.63 19.38
N ARG A 115 2.51 -2.82 19.85
CA ARG A 115 2.40 -3.11 21.28
C ARG A 115 3.75 -3.06 21.97
N ARG A 116 4.79 -3.57 21.32
CA ARG A 116 6.14 -3.61 21.88
C ARG A 116 6.72 -2.22 22.08
N LEU A 117 6.59 -1.37 21.06
CA LEU A 117 7.01 0.03 21.13
C LEU A 117 6.13 0.85 22.08
N ASN A 118 4.81 0.64 22.11
CA ASN A 118 3.94 1.32 23.07
C ASN A 118 4.37 1.02 24.52
N ARG A 119 4.71 -0.23 24.83
CA ARG A 119 5.26 -0.59 26.14
C ARG A 119 6.59 0.11 26.39
N ALA A 120 7.51 0.07 25.42
CA ALA A 120 8.82 0.71 25.54
C ALA A 120 8.70 2.23 25.83
N VAL A 121 7.82 2.92 25.11
CA VAL A 121 7.59 4.37 25.27
C VAL A 121 7.04 4.68 26.65
N TRP A 122 5.98 4.00 27.10
CA TRP A 122 5.30 4.40 28.33
C TRP A 122 5.94 3.80 29.58
N ASP A 123 6.21 2.50 29.55
CA ASP A 123 6.67 1.74 30.71
C ASP A 123 8.20 1.73 30.80
N GLY A 124 8.90 2.13 29.73
CA GLY A 124 10.35 2.01 29.62
C GLY A 124 10.78 0.60 29.22
N VAL A 125 12.09 0.38 29.21
CA VAL A 125 12.68 -0.95 29.01
C VAL A 125 13.80 -1.20 30.03
N PRO A 126 14.02 -2.46 30.43
CA PRO A 126 15.14 -2.81 31.32
C PRO A 126 16.50 -2.64 30.63
N SER A 127 16.56 -2.87 29.31
CA SER A 127 17.77 -2.84 28.49
C SER A 127 17.41 -2.32 27.10
N LEU A 128 18.20 -1.38 26.57
CA LEU A 128 18.07 -0.90 25.20
C LEU A 128 18.58 -1.92 24.20
N ASP A 129 19.61 -2.70 24.52
CA ASP A 129 20.17 -3.72 23.63
C ASP A 129 19.14 -4.85 23.35
N ASP A 130 18.41 -5.25 24.39
CA ASP A 130 17.32 -6.22 24.25
C ASP A 130 16.17 -5.65 23.41
N LEU A 131 15.85 -4.36 23.62
CA LEU A 131 14.85 -3.68 22.79
C LEU A 131 15.28 -3.68 21.32
N TYR A 132 16.51 -3.28 20.99
CA TYR A 132 16.99 -3.26 19.61
C TYR A 132 16.86 -4.63 18.94
N THR A 133 17.33 -5.68 19.62
CA THR A 133 17.25 -7.05 19.11
C THR A 133 15.80 -7.46 18.81
N GLU A 134 14.88 -7.21 19.74
CA GLU A 134 13.45 -7.52 19.54
C GLU A 134 12.82 -6.68 18.43
N LEU A 135 13.23 -5.41 18.26
CA LEU A 135 12.71 -4.54 17.22
C LEU A 135 13.23 -4.93 15.84
N ASP A 136 14.48 -5.39 15.72
CA ASP A 136 15.04 -5.91 14.47
C ASP A 136 14.28 -7.16 14.02
N ASP A 137 14.05 -8.12 14.93
CA ASP A 137 13.24 -9.31 14.64
C ASP A 137 11.82 -8.95 14.17
N LEU A 138 11.18 -7.97 14.82
CA LEU A 138 9.85 -7.49 14.46
C LEU A 138 9.84 -6.76 13.11
N ARG A 139 10.89 -5.99 12.80
CA ARG A 139 11.04 -5.28 11.52
C ARG A 139 11.21 -6.28 10.38
N ASP A 140 12.07 -7.26 10.55
CA ASP A 140 12.31 -8.31 9.55
C ASP A 140 11.05 -9.14 9.31
N ALA A 141 10.36 -9.57 10.37
CA ALA A 141 9.09 -10.29 10.26
C ALA A 141 8.01 -9.44 9.56
N PHE A 142 7.97 -8.13 9.83
CA PHE A 142 7.00 -7.22 9.22
C PHE A 142 7.26 -7.05 7.72
N LEU A 143 8.52 -6.81 7.33
CA LEU A 143 8.91 -6.65 5.93
C LEU A 143 8.72 -7.95 5.15
N ALA A 144 9.00 -9.11 5.76
CA ALA A 144 8.72 -10.41 5.17
C ALA A 144 7.22 -10.60 4.89
N ALA A 145 6.36 -10.34 5.89
CA ALA A 145 4.91 -10.45 5.72
C ALA A 145 4.34 -9.44 4.70
N ALA A 146 4.90 -8.22 4.65
CA ALA A 146 4.52 -7.21 3.68
C ALA A 146 4.89 -7.65 2.26
N ARG A 147 6.10 -8.19 2.07
CA ARG A 147 6.58 -8.67 0.77
C ARG A 147 5.68 -9.76 0.18
N THR A 148 5.28 -10.75 0.97
CA THR A 148 4.37 -11.82 0.50
C THR A 148 2.98 -11.31 0.10
N THR A 149 2.62 -10.08 0.46
CA THR A 149 1.34 -9.45 0.10
C THR A 149 1.45 -8.54 -1.13
N LEU A 150 2.68 -8.16 -1.50
CA LEU A 150 2.98 -7.27 -2.63
C LEU A 150 3.49 -8.03 -3.86
N ASP A 151 3.94 -9.26 -3.68
CA ASP A 151 4.22 -10.25 -4.73
C ASP A 151 2.91 -10.82 -5.29
#